data_AF-A0A424YNY8-F1
#
_entry.id   AF-A0A424YNY8-F1
#
_cell.length_a   1.000
_cell.length_b   1.000
_cell.length_c   1.000
_cell.angle_alpha   90.00
_cell.angle_beta   90.00
_cell.angle_gamma   90.00
#
_symmetry.space_group_name_H-M   'P 1'
#
loop_
_entity.id
_entity.type
_entity.pdbx_description
1 polymer ?
#
loop_
_entity_poly.entity_id
_entity_poly.type
_entity_poly.pdbx_seq_one_letter_code
_entity_poly.pdbx_strand_id
1 'polypeptide(L)'
;MDINRFEKYLSLITDQPLVLSPAERGGILLTRKEHCRCPDCPTYQECAEKADDRIFCTLGAGREGCITDEELGCICSTCAVYHDVGFEKQFFCTRGNEQQQRILSVLEMREKVY
;
A
#
# COMPACT_ATOMS: atom_id res chain seq x y z
N MET A 1 14.54 -18.91 -10.95
CA MET A 1 13.89 -18.81 -9.63
C MET A 1 12.75 -17.83 -9.79
N ASP A 2 11.51 -18.32 -9.76
CA ASP A 2 10.32 -17.47 -9.81
C ASP A 2 10.16 -16.76 -8.45
N ILE A 3 10.56 -15.49 -8.41
CA ILE A 3 10.29 -14.60 -7.27
C ILE A 3 8.78 -14.35 -7.26
N ASN A 4 8.14 -14.65 -6.14
CA ASN A 4 6.70 -14.49 -6.02
C ASN A 4 6.32 -13.00 -6.04
N ARG A 5 5.04 -12.72 -6.30
CA ARG A 5 4.58 -11.35 -6.52
C ARG A 5 4.67 -10.46 -5.26
N PHE A 6 4.57 -11.08 -4.10
CA PHE A 6 4.71 -10.40 -2.81
C PHE A 6 6.18 -10.07 -2.51
N GLU A 7 7.13 -10.92 -2.87
CA GLU A 7 8.57 -10.66 -2.77
C GLU A 7 8.98 -9.47 -3.66
N LYS A 8 8.44 -9.40 -4.89
CA LYS A 8 8.60 -8.21 -5.76
C LYS A 8 7.98 -6.95 -5.18
N TYR A 9 6.97 -7.08 -4.33
CA TYR A 9 6.41 -5.94 -3.61
C TYR A 9 7.30 -5.49 -2.46
N LEU A 10 7.85 -6.43 -1.68
CA LEU A 10 8.78 -6.12 -0.59
C LEU A 10 10.06 -5.42 -1.09
N SER A 11 10.57 -5.76 -2.29
CA SER A 11 11.73 -5.08 -2.88
C SER A 11 11.47 -3.61 -3.27
N LEU A 12 10.20 -3.20 -3.40
CA LEU A 12 9.83 -1.81 -3.67
C LEU A 12 9.87 -0.93 -2.42
N ILE A 13 9.66 -1.54 -1.23
CA ILE A 13 9.44 -0.81 0.02
C ILE A 13 10.54 -1.02 1.06
N THR A 14 11.40 -2.04 0.90
CA THR A 14 12.54 -2.29 1.78
C THR A 14 13.84 -1.80 1.14
N ASP A 15 14.78 -1.33 1.97
CA ASP A 15 16.16 -0.98 1.55
C ASP A 15 17.06 -2.23 1.36
N GLN A 16 16.45 -3.41 1.25
CA GLN A 16 17.19 -4.66 1.08
C GLN A 16 17.51 -4.86 -0.43
N PRO A 17 18.79 -5.04 -0.81
CA PRO A 17 19.31 -4.83 -2.17
C PRO A 17 18.90 -5.86 -3.24
N LEU A 18 17.90 -6.70 -2.99
CA LEU A 18 17.42 -7.65 -4.00
C LEU A 18 16.40 -6.98 -4.94
N VAL A 19 16.95 -6.56 -6.09
CA VAL A 19 16.39 -6.64 -7.46
C VAL A 19 15.53 -5.49 -8.00
N LEU A 20 15.76 -4.22 -7.64
CA LEU A 20 15.29 -3.10 -8.49
C LEU A 20 16.25 -1.91 -8.41
N SER A 21 16.67 -1.38 -9.56
CA SER A 21 17.30 -0.08 -9.67
C SER A 21 16.31 1.06 -9.33
N PRO A 22 16.79 2.27 -8.98
CA PRO A 22 15.91 3.41 -8.75
C PRO A 22 14.96 3.71 -9.92
N ALA A 23 15.42 3.49 -11.15
CA ALA A 23 14.61 3.67 -12.36
C ALA A 23 13.50 2.62 -12.46
N GLU A 24 13.80 1.34 -12.21
CA GLU A 24 12.80 0.27 -12.23
C GLU A 24 11.78 0.45 -11.11
N ARG A 25 12.23 0.84 -9.91
CA ARG A 25 11.34 1.20 -8.79
C ARG A 25 10.41 2.35 -9.20
N GLY A 26 10.95 3.41 -9.82
CA GLY A 26 10.17 4.53 -10.32
C GLY A 26 9.13 4.13 -11.37
N GLY A 27 9.50 3.31 -12.35
CA GLY A 27 8.60 2.85 -13.41
C GLY A 27 7.42 2.01 -12.88
N ILE A 28 7.68 1.15 -11.89
CA ILE A 28 6.63 0.35 -11.25
C ILE A 28 5.66 1.25 -10.46
N LEU A 29 6.18 2.24 -9.72
CA LEU A 29 5.33 3.18 -9.00
C LEU A 29 4.45 3.99 -9.96
N LEU A 30 5.00 4.46 -11.09
CA LEU A 30 4.24 5.19 -12.11
C LEU A 30 3.12 4.33 -12.69
N THR A 31 3.45 3.09 -13.08
CA THR A 31 2.45 2.13 -13.61
C THR A 31 1.34 1.87 -12.58
N ARG A 32 1.67 1.74 -11.30
CA ARG A 32 0.66 1.55 -10.24
C ARG A 32 -0.23 2.78 -10.06
N LYS A 33 0.30 4.00 -10.24
CA LYS A 33 -0.50 5.22 -10.17
C LYS A 33 -1.56 5.27 -11.26
N GLU A 34 -1.23 4.82 -12.48
CA GLU A 34 -2.17 4.77 -13.61
C GLU A 34 -3.32 3.77 -13.39
N HIS A 35 -3.06 2.69 -12.66
CA HIS A 35 -4.05 1.62 -12.43
C HIS A 35 -4.77 1.72 -11.07
N CYS A 36 -4.39 2.67 -10.20
CA CYS A 36 -5.07 2.81 -8.91
C CYS A 36 -6.41 3.51 -9.06
N ARG A 37 -7.45 2.95 -8.42
CA ARG A 37 -8.75 3.61 -8.19
C ARG A 37 -8.77 4.48 -6.93
N CYS A 38 -7.60 4.87 -6.44
CA CYS A 38 -7.45 5.73 -5.28
C CYS A 38 -8.28 7.02 -5.40
N PRO A 39 -8.36 7.69 -6.58
CA PRO A 39 -9.19 8.88 -6.75
C PRO A 39 -10.70 8.67 -6.56
N ASP A 40 -11.20 7.45 -6.78
CA ASP A 40 -12.62 7.12 -6.61
C ASP A 40 -12.97 6.73 -5.16
N CYS A 41 -11.97 6.64 -4.28
CA CYS A 41 -12.16 6.16 -2.93
C CYS A 41 -12.91 7.21 -2.09
N PRO A 42 -13.94 6.83 -1.32
CA PRO A 42 -14.68 7.78 -0.47
C PRO A 42 -13.79 8.42 0.61
N THR A 43 -12.70 7.76 0.98
CA THR A 43 -11.70 8.26 1.95
C THR A 43 -10.64 9.16 1.27
N TYR A 44 -10.66 9.30 -0.06
CA TYR A 44 -9.74 10.17 -0.80
C TYR A 44 -10.20 11.63 -0.75
N GLN A 45 -9.42 12.48 -0.08
CA GLN A 45 -9.72 13.91 0.06
C GLN A 45 -8.94 14.75 -0.95
N GLU A 46 -9.39 16.00 -1.15
CA GLU A 46 -8.78 16.99 -2.06
C GLU A 46 -7.28 17.21 -1.80
N CYS A 47 -6.83 17.08 -0.54
CA CYS A 47 -5.41 17.19 -0.19
C CYS A 47 -4.56 16.04 -0.78
N ALA A 48 -5.12 14.84 -0.94
CA ALA A 48 -4.43 13.70 -1.52
C ALA A 48 -4.37 13.83 -3.05
N GLU A 49 -5.37 14.49 -3.64
CA GLU A 49 -5.36 14.87 -5.05
C GLU A 49 -4.25 15.88 -5.35
N LYS A 50 -4.17 16.96 -4.55
CA LYS A 50 -3.12 18.00 -4.67
C LYS A 50 -1.72 17.45 -4.48
N ALA A 51 -1.56 16.42 -3.66
CA ALA A 51 -0.29 15.76 -3.41
C ALA A 51 0.10 14.73 -4.49
N ASP A 52 -0.82 14.38 -5.41
CA ASP A 52 -0.73 13.20 -6.26
C ASP A 52 -0.42 11.91 -5.46
N ASP A 53 -1.04 11.84 -4.27
CA ASP A 53 -0.93 10.72 -3.34
C ASP A 53 -1.83 9.58 -3.82
N ARG A 54 -1.37 8.95 -4.89
CA ARG A 54 -1.98 7.77 -5.48
C ARG A 54 -1.07 6.62 -5.13
N ILE A 55 -1.62 5.45 -4.75
CA ILE A 55 -0.93 4.21 -4.33
C ILE A 55 -0.66 4.00 -2.82
N PHE A 56 -1.59 4.38 -1.93
CA PHE A 56 -1.45 4.14 -0.48
C PHE A 56 -1.05 2.71 -0.09
N CYS A 57 -1.56 1.70 -0.81
CA CYS A 57 -1.18 0.29 -0.61
C CYS A 57 0.32 -0.01 -0.74
N THR A 58 1.05 0.81 -1.50
CA THR A 58 2.49 0.67 -1.65
C THR A 58 3.25 1.55 -0.68
N LEU A 59 2.80 2.79 -0.47
CA LEU A 59 3.52 3.74 0.38
C LEU A 59 3.26 3.52 1.87
N GLY A 60 2.12 2.92 2.23
CA GLY A 60 1.74 2.63 3.62
C GLY A 60 1.27 3.84 4.41
N ALA A 61 1.02 4.97 3.76
CA ALA A 61 0.36 6.11 4.36
C ALA A 61 -0.17 7.01 3.23
N GLY A 62 -1.30 7.68 3.45
CA GLY A 62 -1.48 8.99 2.82
C GLY A 62 -0.52 9.99 3.45
N ARG A 63 -0.10 11.05 2.74
CA ARG A 63 0.75 12.07 3.38
C ARG A 63 0.10 12.59 4.65
N GLU A 64 0.97 12.83 5.63
CA GLU A 64 0.63 13.22 6.99
C GLU A 64 -0.40 14.35 7.01
N GLY A 65 -1.49 14.13 7.75
CA GLY A 65 -2.52 15.13 8.02
C GLY A 65 -3.60 15.28 6.94
N CYS A 66 -3.53 14.56 5.82
CA CYS A 66 -4.54 14.64 4.77
C CYS A 66 -5.67 13.61 4.91
N ILE A 67 -5.32 12.33 5.03
CA ILE A 67 -6.29 11.27 5.28
C ILE A 67 -6.24 10.97 6.77
N THR A 68 -7.27 11.39 7.48
CA THR A 68 -7.45 11.16 8.92
C THR A 68 -8.05 9.78 9.17
N ASP A 69 -8.13 9.37 10.44
CA ASP A 69 -8.64 8.05 10.87
C ASP A 69 -10.14 7.81 10.56
N GLU A 70 -10.84 8.77 9.96
CA GLU A 70 -12.23 8.61 9.52
C GLU A 70 -12.32 7.78 8.24
N GLU A 71 -12.38 6.47 8.40
CA GLU A 71 -12.58 5.52 7.33
C GLU A 71 -14.04 5.56 6.84
N LEU A 72 -14.32 6.40 5.83
CA LEU A 72 -15.65 6.49 5.19
C LEU A 72 -15.99 5.21 4.37
N GLY A 73 -14.95 4.48 3.95
CA GLY A 73 -15.07 3.21 3.24
C GLY A 73 -13.78 2.87 2.48
N CYS A 74 -13.64 1.59 2.08
CA CYS A 74 -12.48 1.12 1.33
C CYS A 74 -12.91 0.35 0.08
N ILE A 75 -12.43 0.79 -1.08
CA ILE A 75 -12.65 0.12 -2.37
C ILE A 75 -11.40 -0.58 -2.90
N CYS A 76 -10.34 -0.69 -2.08
CA CYS A 76 -9.05 -1.22 -2.51
C CYS A 76 -9.14 -2.65 -3.07
N SER A 77 -10.04 -3.48 -2.54
CA SER A 77 -10.26 -4.85 -3.03
C SER A 77 -10.77 -4.93 -4.47
N THR A 78 -11.23 -3.83 -5.07
CA THR A 78 -11.67 -3.76 -6.48
C THR A 78 -10.58 -3.24 -7.42
N CYS A 79 -9.44 -2.81 -6.86
CA CYS A 79 -8.34 -2.23 -7.62
C CYS A 79 -7.52 -3.34 -8.29
N ALA A 80 -7.12 -3.13 -9.55
CA ALA A 80 -6.26 -4.09 -10.26
C ALA A 80 -4.99 -4.38 -9.45
N VAL A 81 -4.31 -3.33 -8.94
CA VAL A 81 -3.08 -3.43 -8.12
C VAL A 81 -3.25 -4.35 -6.91
N TYR A 82 -4.45 -4.40 -6.33
CA TYR A 82 -4.75 -5.22 -5.16
C TYR A 82 -4.71 -6.72 -5.47
N HIS A 83 -5.54 -7.13 -6.43
CA HIS A 83 -5.56 -8.50 -6.92
C HIS A 83 -4.25 -8.90 -7.52
N ASP A 84 -3.63 -7.90 -8.15
CA ASP A 84 -2.36 -8.07 -8.75
C ASP A 84 -1.38 -8.50 -7.67
N VAL A 85 -0.98 -7.62 -6.77
CA VAL A 85 0.08 -7.94 -5.81
C VAL A 85 -0.29 -9.13 -4.90
N GLY A 86 -1.57 -9.43 -4.75
CA GLY A 86 -2.07 -10.46 -3.84
C GLY A 86 -2.19 -9.90 -2.42
N PHE A 87 -2.64 -8.65 -2.32
CA PHE A 87 -2.92 -8.05 -1.02
C PHE A 87 -4.10 -8.73 -0.35
N GLU A 88 -4.05 -8.78 0.97
CA GLU A 88 -5.12 -9.36 1.80
C GLU A 88 -5.68 -8.33 2.78
N LYS A 89 -4.88 -7.32 3.14
CA LYS A 89 -5.29 -6.27 4.07
C LYS A 89 -6.06 -5.17 3.35
N GLN A 90 -6.58 -4.20 4.09
CA GLN A 90 -7.34 -3.06 3.57
C GLN A 90 -6.95 -1.80 4.33
N PHE A 91 -7.55 -0.66 3.98
CA PHE A 91 -7.34 0.62 4.67
C PHE A 91 -5.86 1.03 4.75
N PHE A 92 -5.11 0.81 3.66
CA PHE A 92 -3.69 1.12 3.60
C PHE A 92 -3.33 2.60 3.77
N CYS A 93 -4.31 3.49 3.62
CA CYS A 93 -4.16 4.92 3.81
C CYS A 93 -4.00 5.33 5.28
N THR A 94 -4.58 4.56 6.21
CA THR A 94 -4.60 4.84 7.66
C THR A 94 -3.84 3.78 8.46
N ARG A 95 -3.87 2.51 8.04
CA ARG A 95 -3.37 1.37 8.82
C ARG A 95 -1.98 0.87 8.46
N GLY A 96 -1.28 1.55 7.55
CA GLY A 96 -0.01 1.06 7.04
C GLY A 96 -0.15 0.18 5.80
N ASN A 97 0.98 -0.14 5.18
CA ASN A 97 1.05 -1.04 4.02
C ASN A 97 0.85 -2.51 4.42
N GLU A 98 0.77 -3.41 3.43
CA GLU A 98 0.51 -4.84 3.64
C GLU A 98 1.51 -5.49 4.61
N GLN A 99 2.80 -5.15 4.49
CA GLN A 99 3.84 -5.71 5.36
C GLN A 99 3.66 -5.23 6.80
N GLN A 100 3.47 -3.92 7.00
CA GLN A 100 3.27 -3.32 8.32
C GLN A 100 2.06 -3.95 9.02
N GLN A 101 0.92 -4.07 8.32
CA GLN A 101 -0.29 -4.68 8.88
C GLN A 101 -0.13 -6.16 9.21
N ARG A 102 0.61 -6.93 8.39
CA ARG A 102 0.94 -8.34 8.70
C ARG A 102 1.80 -8.46 9.95
N ILE A 103 2.82 -7.63 10.09
CA ILE A 103 3.70 -7.62 11.27
C ILE A 103 2.90 -7.26 12.53
N LEU A 104 2.09 -6.20 12.48
CA LEU A 104 1.24 -5.79 13.60
C LEU A 104 0.27 -6.90 14.01
N SER A 105 -0.38 -7.56 13.04
CA SER A 105 -1.28 -8.70 13.32
C SER A 105 -0.57 -9.82 14.10
N VAL A 106 0.69 -10.12 13.76
CA VAL A 106 1.49 -11.14 14.47
C VAL A 106 1.87 -10.68 15.88
N LEU A 107 2.22 -9.40 16.07
CA LEU A 107 2.56 -8.87 17.39
C LEU A 107 1.35 -8.88 18.33
N GLU A 108 0.18 -8.44 17.87
CA GLU A 108 -1.07 -8.49 18.63
C GLU A 108 -1.47 -9.92 19.02
N MET A 109 -1.22 -10.90 18.13
CA MET A 109 -1.43 -12.31 18.45
C MET A 109 -0.53 -12.79 19.58
N ARG A 110 0.73 -12.32 19.65
CA ARG A 110 1.66 -12.68 20.73
C ARG A 110 1.21 -12.07 22.06
N GLU A 111 0.76 -10.83 22.08
CA GLU A 111 0.26 -10.17 23.29
C GLU A 111 -1.01 -10.83 23.86
N LYS A 112 -1.82 -11.47 23.02
CA LYS A 112 -3.01 -12.21 23.47
C LYS A 112 -2.71 -13.62 24.00
N VAL A 113 -1.50 -14.13 23.75
CA VAL A 113 -1.05 -15.47 24.16
C VAL A 113 -0.26 -15.43 25.49
N TYR A 114 0.33 -14.28 25.82
CA TYR A 114 1.05 -14.03 27.08
C TYR A 114 0.20 -13.23 28.07
#